data_AF-A0A3G8Y9T9-F1
#
_entry.id   AF-A0A3G8Y9T9-F1
#
_cell.length_a   1.000
_cell.length_b   1.000
_cell.length_c   1.000
_cell.angle_alpha   90.00
_cell.angle_beta   90.00
_cell.angle_gamma   90.00
#
_symmetry.space_group_name_H-M   'P 1'
#
loop_
_entity.id
_entity.type
_entity.pdbx_description
1 polymer ?
#
loop_
_entity_poly.entity_id
_entity_poly.type
_entity_poly.pdbx_seq_one_letter_code
_entity_poly.pdbx_strand_id
1 'polypeptide(L)'
;MSKFTIGLVGASLLLSACGGGGGSPGGGGNPGGGSGGGSGPNAGAGTTITRAQLAGCANLSGSSDPAASRCLAGTLVGKTAGGDVCKLIIKSDNSYDYSTAKLNYSYSYNNQDRTYFDKDSQFPLLIWSVTSNAESYRSLEFKYGFNSTYDIQVDAEKDGVKSTCTATI
;
A
#
# COMPACT_ATOMS: atom_id res chain seq x y z
N MET A 1 -5.04 58.93 -9.59
CA MET A 1 -4.26 58.02 -10.47
C MET A 1 -3.36 57.18 -9.58
N SER A 2 -3.83 56.03 -9.11
CA SER A 2 -3.05 55.16 -8.22
C SER A 2 -2.30 54.11 -9.02
N LYS A 3 -0.97 54.15 -8.93
CA LYS A 3 -0.03 53.18 -9.50
C LYS A 3 0.24 52.10 -8.46
N PHE A 4 0.05 50.85 -8.86
CA PHE A 4 0.48 49.67 -8.10
C PHE A 4 1.99 49.51 -8.19
N THR A 5 2.64 49.15 -7.09
CA THR A 5 3.99 48.60 -7.10
C THR A 5 4.07 47.51 -6.02
N ILE A 6 4.31 46.28 -6.47
CA ILE A 6 4.50 45.08 -5.65
C ILE A 6 6.02 44.90 -5.51
N GLY A 7 6.53 44.94 -4.28
CA GLY A 7 7.91 44.56 -3.95
C GLY A 7 7.92 43.15 -3.37
N LEU A 8 8.56 42.21 -4.07
CA LEU A 8 8.81 40.85 -3.60
C LEU A 8 10.19 40.83 -2.92
N VAL A 9 10.25 40.50 -1.62
CA VAL A 9 11.50 40.15 -0.93
C VAL A 9 11.74 38.65 -1.13
N GLY A 10 12.82 38.33 -1.83
CA GLY A 10 13.30 36.97 -2.02
C GLY A 10 14.04 36.44 -0.79
N ALA A 11 13.67 35.25 -0.34
CA ALA A 11 14.47 34.44 0.57
C ALA A 11 15.33 33.47 -0.25
N SER A 12 16.62 33.46 0.03
CA SER A 12 17.64 32.61 -0.56
C SER A 12 17.46 31.15 -0.16
N LEU A 13 17.53 30.23 -1.12
CA LEU A 13 17.88 28.84 -0.87
C LEU A 13 19.03 28.45 -1.81
N LEU A 14 20.15 28.07 -1.19
CA LEU A 14 21.32 27.46 -1.79
C LEU A 14 20.97 26.06 -2.29
N LEU A 15 21.35 25.75 -3.54
CA LEU A 15 21.49 24.37 -4.02
C LEU A 15 22.96 23.97 -4.01
N SER A 16 23.24 22.76 -3.52
CA SER A 16 24.49 22.06 -3.80
C SER A 16 24.20 20.70 -4.44
N ALA A 17 24.67 20.59 -5.69
CA ALA A 17 25.28 19.44 -6.36
C ALA A 17 24.50 18.10 -6.54
N CYS A 18 24.27 17.73 -7.80
CA CYS A 18 24.80 16.51 -8.40
C CYS A 18 24.84 16.64 -9.93
N GLY A 19 25.87 16.10 -10.57
CA GLY A 19 26.35 16.48 -11.90
C GLY A 19 25.60 15.92 -13.12
N GLY A 20 26.07 16.36 -14.30
CA GLY A 20 25.76 15.70 -15.58
C GLY A 20 25.58 16.66 -16.77
N GLY A 21 26.68 17.02 -17.42
CA GLY A 21 26.85 17.28 -18.86
C GLY A 21 25.72 17.92 -19.69
N GLY A 22 26.02 19.12 -20.20
CA GLY A 22 25.83 19.47 -21.62
C GLY A 22 24.47 20.01 -22.07
N GLY A 23 24.45 21.29 -22.49
CA GLY A 23 23.47 21.82 -23.46
C GLY A 23 22.50 22.86 -22.90
N SER A 24 22.69 24.13 -23.29
CA SER A 24 21.66 25.18 -23.32
C SER A 24 21.05 25.28 -24.73
N PRO A 25 19.97 26.05 -24.97
CA PRO A 25 18.74 26.22 -24.18
C PRO A 25 17.46 26.25 -25.07
N GLY A 26 16.29 26.10 -24.44
CA GLY A 26 14.99 26.45 -25.01
C GLY A 26 13.89 25.51 -24.48
N GLY A 27 12.78 25.94 -23.91
CA GLY A 27 12.20 27.27 -23.72
C GLY A 27 10.69 27.07 -23.59
N GLY A 28 10.09 27.53 -22.48
CA GLY A 28 8.64 27.63 -22.26
C GLY A 28 7.93 26.29 -22.02
N GLY A 29 6.89 26.18 -21.19
CA GLY A 29 6.14 27.15 -20.42
C GLY A 29 4.90 26.46 -19.82
N ASN A 30 4.34 27.14 -18.83
CA ASN A 30 2.98 27.05 -18.31
C ASN A 30 2.52 25.94 -17.34
N PRO A 31 1.57 26.30 -16.44
CA PRO A 31 1.28 25.60 -15.19
C PRO A 31 0.05 24.69 -15.34
N GLY A 32 0.14 23.48 -14.82
CA GLY A 32 -1.00 22.56 -14.84
C GLY A 32 -0.83 21.45 -13.82
N GLY A 33 -1.86 21.29 -12.98
CA GLY A 33 -2.13 20.06 -12.23
C GLY A 33 -1.20 19.80 -11.06
N GLY A 34 -1.54 20.33 -9.89
CA GLY A 34 -1.03 19.79 -8.63
C GLY A 34 -1.54 18.36 -8.44
N SER A 35 -0.78 17.38 -8.92
CA SER A 35 -0.90 16.00 -8.47
C SER A 35 -0.30 15.93 -7.07
N GLY A 36 -1.16 16.03 -6.05
CA GLY A 36 -0.80 15.73 -4.67
C GLY A 36 -0.44 14.26 -4.55
N GLY A 37 0.82 13.93 -4.83
CA GLY A 37 1.42 12.65 -4.51
C GLY A 37 1.49 12.53 -2.98
N GLY A 38 0.50 11.88 -2.40
CA GLY A 38 0.50 11.53 -0.99
C GLY A 38 1.75 10.74 -0.68
N SER A 39 2.72 11.40 -0.04
CA SER A 39 3.90 10.77 0.54
C SER A 39 3.47 10.08 1.84
N GLY A 40 2.64 9.05 1.72
CA GLY A 40 2.40 8.14 2.83
C GLY A 40 3.73 7.47 3.20
N PRO A 41 3.96 7.16 4.49
CA PRO A 41 5.15 6.42 4.88
C PRO A 41 5.13 5.05 4.18
N ASN A 42 6.03 4.85 3.22
CA ASN A 42 6.30 3.52 2.69
C ASN A 42 7.02 2.73 3.77
N ALA A 43 6.25 2.01 4.59
CA ALA A 43 6.79 1.15 5.62
C ALA A 43 7.41 -0.08 4.94
N GLY A 44 8.67 -0.38 5.23
CA GLY A 44 9.38 -1.51 4.64
C GLY A 44 8.84 -2.85 5.15
N ALA A 45 9.13 -3.93 4.41
CA ALA A 45 8.84 -5.29 4.86
C ALA A 45 9.42 -5.52 6.28
N GLY A 46 8.59 -5.98 7.22
CA GLY A 46 8.97 -6.19 8.63
C GLY A 46 8.56 -5.09 9.61
N THR A 47 8.07 -3.94 9.14
CA THR A 47 7.44 -2.92 10.00
C THR A 47 5.99 -3.27 10.30
N THR A 48 5.48 -2.92 11.48
CA THR A 48 4.07 -3.16 11.81
C THR A 48 3.15 -2.30 10.93
N ILE A 49 2.14 -2.92 10.32
CA ILE A 49 1.12 -2.20 9.56
C ILE A 49 0.35 -1.28 10.50
N THR A 50 0.24 0.00 10.13
CA THR A 50 -0.44 1.02 10.95
C THR A 50 -1.65 1.63 10.23
N ARG A 51 -2.54 2.25 11.01
CA ARG A 51 -3.68 3.01 10.45
C ARG A 51 -3.23 4.11 9.50
N ALA A 52 -2.18 4.86 9.86
CA ALA A 52 -1.67 5.97 9.05
C ALA A 52 -1.15 5.47 7.70
N GLN A 53 -0.50 4.30 7.68
CA GLN A 53 -0.03 3.65 6.46
C GLN A 53 -1.21 3.27 5.54
N LEU A 54 -2.24 2.60 6.07
CA LEU A 54 -3.42 2.21 5.27
C LEU A 54 -4.20 3.43 4.77
N ALA A 55 -4.31 4.47 5.60
CA ALA A 55 -4.91 5.75 5.20
C ALA A 55 -4.09 6.46 4.11
N GLY A 56 -2.78 6.25 4.07
CA GLY A 56 -1.86 6.79 3.06
C GLY A 56 -1.84 6.04 1.72
N CYS A 57 -2.41 4.83 1.63
CA CYS A 57 -2.52 4.09 0.37
C CYS A 57 -3.23 4.90 -0.72
N ALA A 58 -2.85 4.70 -1.99
CA ALA A 58 -3.52 5.34 -3.11
C ALA A 58 -5.01 4.97 -3.16
N ASN A 59 -5.87 5.95 -3.44
CA ASN A 59 -7.28 5.70 -3.68
C ASN A 59 -7.44 5.22 -5.12
N LEU A 60 -7.79 3.95 -5.29
CA LEU A 60 -7.86 3.24 -6.56
C LEU A 60 -9.01 2.24 -6.49
N SER A 61 -9.96 2.35 -7.41
CA SER A 61 -11.09 1.44 -7.50
C SER A 61 -10.74 0.26 -8.41
N GLY A 62 -10.61 -0.93 -7.83
CA GLY A 62 -10.46 -2.20 -8.55
C GLY A 62 -9.27 -2.29 -9.51
N SER A 63 -8.05 -2.18 -8.98
CA SER A 63 -6.80 -2.32 -9.73
C SER A 63 -6.22 -3.74 -9.64
N SER A 64 -5.63 -4.22 -10.74
CA SER A 64 -4.77 -5.42 -10.76
C SER A 64 -3.29 -5.08 -10.92
N ASP A 65 -2.92 -3.79 -10.84
CA ASP A 65 -1.52 -3.37 -10.87
C ASP A 65 -0.83 -3.74 -9.53
N PRO A 66 0.21 -4.58 -9.56
CA PRO A 66 1.00 -4.91 -8.37
C PRO A 66 1.54 -3.69 -7.63
N ALA A 67 1.80 -2.57 -8.31
CA ALA A 67 2.28 -1.37 -7.65
C ALA A 67 1.23 -0.73 -6.71
N ALA A 68 -0.07 -0.97 -6.94
CA ALA A 68 -1.17 -0.39 -6.16
C ALA A 68 -1.15 -0.82 -4.69
N SER A 69 -0.79 -2.07 -4.42
CA SER A 69 -0.78 -2.66 -3.07
C SER A 69 0.55 -2.49 -2.32
N ARG A 70 1.56 -1.82 -2.90
CA ARG A 70 2.87 -1.64 -2.24
C ARG A 70 2.80 -0.94 -0.88
N CYS A 71 1.81 -0.07 -0.69
CA CYS A 71 1.57 0.61 0.58
C CYS A 71 1.18 -0.35 1.71
N LEU A 72 0.84 -1.61 1.42
CA LEU A 72 0.50 -2.65 2.41
C LEU A 72 1.72 -3.39 2.94
N ALA A 73 2.92 -3.18 2.36
CA ALA A 73 4.13 -3.84 2.82
C ALA A 73 4.34 -3.62 4.33
N GLY A 74 4.54 -4.71 5.07
CA GLY A 74 4.57 -4.67 6.51
C GLY A 74 4.18 -6.00 7.14
N THR A 75 3.99 -5.97 8.46
CA THR A 75 3.63 -7.11 9.30
C THR A 75 2.36 -6.82 10.05
N LEU A 76 1.44 -7.77 10.00
CA LEU A 76 0.25 -7.81 10.83
C LEU A 76 0.38 -8.97 11.82
N VAL A 77 0.06 -8.71 13.09
CA VAL A 77 -0.09 -9.76 14.10
C VAL A 77 -1.51 -9.65 14.66
N GLY A 78 -2.22 -10.76 14.66
CA GLY A 78 -3.61 -10.84 15.08
C GLY A 78 -3.90 -12.14 15.82
N LYS A 79 -5.19 -12.45 15.90
CA LYS A 79 -5.70 -13.73 16.43
C LYS A 79 -6.70 -14.35 15.48
N THR A 80 -6.76 -15.67 15.46
CA THR A 80 -7.87 -16.40 14.84
C THR A 80 -9.09 -16.41 15.77
N ALA A 81 -10.25 -16.85 15.28
CA ALA A 81 -11.43 -17.06 16.12
C ALA A 81 -11.19 -18.07 17.27
N GLY A 82 -10.24 -19.01 17.09
CA GLY A 82 -9.83 -19.95 18.13
C GLY A 82 -8.86 -19.37 19.17
N GLY A 83 -8.44 -18.11 19.01
CA GLY A 83 -7.49 -17.43 19.90
C GLY A 83 -6.01 -17.63 19.55
N ASP A 84 -5.69 -18.52 18.60
CA ASP A 84 -4.32 -18.73 18.13
C ASP A 84 -3.76 -17.47 17.48
N VAL A 85 -2.48 -17.16 17.75
CA VAL A 85 -1.78 -16.06 17.09
C VAL A 85 -1.70 -16.33 15.60
N CYS A 86 -1.99 -15.30 14.81
CA CYS A 86 -1.78 -15.30 13.37
C CYS A 86 -0.86 -14.15 12.98
N LYS A 87 -0.02 -14.38 11.97
CA LYS A 87 0.91 -13.38 11.45
C LYS A 87 0.88 -13.40 9.93
N LEU A 88 0.71 -12.21 9.35
CA LEU A 88 0.86 -11.94 7.93
C LEU A 88 2.03 -10.98 7.74
N ILE A 89 2.93 -11.30 6.81
CA ILE A 89 3.97 -10.40 6.32
C ILE A 89 3.70 -10.15 4.85
N ILE A 90 3.43 -8.90 4.47
CA ILE A 90 3.33 -8.47 3.08
C ILE A 90 4.67 -7.86 2.68
N LYS A 91 5.27 -8.37 1.61
CA LYS A 91 6.54 -7.87 1.06
C LYS A 91 6.27 -6.80 0.00
N SER A 92 7.27 -6.00 -0.32
CA SER A 92 7.14 -4.86 -1.26
C SER A 92 6.88 -5.27 -2.71
N ASP A 93 7.05 -6.54 -3.04
CA ASP A 93 6.82 -7.15 -4.35
C ASP A 93 5.47 -7.91 -4.43
N ASN A 94 4.59 -7.74 -3.43
CA ASN A 94 3.32 -8.48 -3.23
C ASN A 94 3.46 -9.96 -2.92
N SER A 95 4.68 -10.46 -2.73
CA SER A 95 4.89 -11.73 -2.06
C SER A 95 4.42 -11.62 -0.60
N TYR A 96 4.06 -12.73 0.03
CA TYR A 96 3.63 -12.71 1.43
C TYR A 96 3.95 -14.01 2.15
N ASP A 97 4.05 -13.92 3.47
CA ASP A 97 4.15 -15.06 4.37
C ASP A 97 2.95 -15.03 5.31
N TYR A 98 2.20 -16.13 5.38
CA TYR A 98 1.08 -16.28 6.30
C TYR A 98 1.32 -17.45 7.24
N SER A 99 1.05 -17.24 8.52
CA SER A 99 1.29 -18.24 9.57
C SER A 99 0.23 -18.22 10.66
N THR A 100 -0.24 -19.40 11.03
CA THR A 100 -1.09 -19.70 12.19
C THR A 100 -0.71 -21.08 12.75
N ALA A 101 -1.37 -21.52 13.83
CA ALA A 101 -1.20 -22.88 14.34
C ALA A 101 -1.57 -23.98 13.33
N LYS A 102 -2.48 -23.70 12.37
CA LYS A 102 -3.04 -24.70 11.45
C LYS A 102 -2.63 -24.49 9.98
N LEU A 103 -2.22 -23.28 9.62
CA LEU A 103 -1.95 -22.92 8.22
C LEU A 103 -0.68 -22.06 8.15
N ASN A 104 0.33 -22.57 7.44
CA ASN A 104 1.60 -21.89 7.25
C ASN A 104 2.04 -22.01 5.79
N TYR A 105 2.27 -20.88 5.12
CA TYR A 105 2.84 -20.89 3.77
C TYR A 105 3.45 -19.54 3.40
N SER A 106 4.43 -19.62 2.52
CA SER A 106 4.99 -18.48 1.81
C SER A 106 4.49 -18.49 0.38
N TYR A 107 4.26 -17.31 -0.16
CA TYR A 107 3.89 -17.07 -1.54
C TYR A 107 4.85 -16.06 -2.15
N SER A 108 5.32 -16.36 -3.36
CA SER A 108 6.11 -15.44 -4.18
C SER A 108 5.24 -14.96 -5.33
N TYR A 109 5.16 -13.64 -5.51
CA TYR A 109 4.34 -13.04 -6.55
C TYR A 109 4.78 -13.47 -7.95
N ASN A 110 3.82 -13.82 -8.81
CA ASN A 110 4.04 -14.05 -10.22
C ASN A 110 3.02 -13.26 -11.07
N ASN A 111 3.34 -13.04 -12.34
CA ASN A 111 2.50 -12.25 -13.25
C ASN A 111 1.27 -12.98 -13.80
N GLN A 112 1.11 -14.28 -13.52
CA GLN A 112 -0.06 -15.09 -13.89
C GLN A 112 -1.13 -15.08 -12.79
N ASP A 113 -0.81 -14.57 -11.61
CA ASP A 113 -1.72 -14.55 -10.48
C ASP A 113 -2.75 -13.43 -10.60
N ARG A 114 -3.95 -13.72 -10.10
CA ARG A 114 -5.01 -12.71 -10.04
C ARG A 114 -4.79 -11.87 -8.79
N THR A 115 -4.53 -10.59 -9.00
CA THR A 115 -4.44 -9.61 -7.91
C THR A 115 -5.56 -8.58 -8.05
N TYR A 116 -6.05 -8.14 -6.90
CA TYR A 116 -7.06 -7.10 -6.81
C TYR A 116 -6.69 -6.19 -5.64
N PHE A 117 -6.69 -4.88 -5.90
CA PHE A 117 -6.54 -3.84 -4.91
C PHE A 117 -7.67 -2.85 -5.09
N ASP A 118 -8.37 -2.56 -4.01
CA ASP A 118 -9.45 -1.58 -3.97
C ASP A 118 -9.33 -0.78 -2.70
N LYS A 119 -9.30 0.53 -2.86
CA LYS A 119 -9.45 1.47 -1.77
C LYS A 119 -10.28 2.61 -2.29
N ASP A 120 -11.45 2.78 -1.69
CA ASP A 120 -12.28 3.96 -1.87
C ASP A 120 -12.23 4.79 -0.58
N SER A 121 -12.23 6.12 -0.70
CA SER A 121 -12.37 7.00 0.47
C SER A 121 -13.83 7.30 0.81
N GLN A 122 -14.75 7.11 -0.14
CA GLN A 122 -16.19 7.28 0.02
C GLN A 122 -16.81 6.05 0.70
N PHE A 123 -16.34 4.85 0.35
CA PHE A 123 -16.62 3.62 1.08
C PHE A 123 -15.40 3.31 1.95
N PRO A 124 -15.47 3.45 3.28
CA PRO A 124 -14.33 3.34 4.20
C PRO A 124 -13.80 1.90 4.28
N LEU A 125 -13.24 1.41 3.18
CA LEU A 125 -12.81 0.05 2.99
C LEU A 125 -11.56 0.02 2.12
N LEU A 126 -10.59 -0.79 2.54
CA LEU A 126 -9.47 -1.23 1.72
C LEU A 126 -9.57 -2.76 1.59
N ILE A 127 -9.56 -3.25 0.36
CA ILE A 127 -9.46 -4.67 0.02
C ILE A 127 -8.18 -4.89 -0.78
N TRP A 128 -7.45 -5.93 -0.42
CA TRP A 128 -6.39 -6.47 -1.26
C TRP A 128 -6.50 -7.98 -1.30
N SER A 129 -6.46 -8.57 -2.49
CA SER A 129 -6.48 -10.02 -2.63
C SER A 129 -5.51 -10.53 -3.68
N VAL A 130 -5.02 -11.74 -3.43
CA VAL A 130 -4.14 -12.49 -4.32
C VAL A 130 -4.69 -13.90 -4.41
N THR A 131 -4.90 -14.40 -5.63
CA THR A 131 -5.27 -15.79 -5.89
C THR A 131 -4.32 -16.41 -6.90
N SER A 132 -3.76 -17.56 -6.55
CA SER A 132 -2.84 -18.33 -7.40
C SER A 132 -3.30 -19.77 -7.56
N ASN A 133 -3.11 -20.32 -8.75
CA ASN A 133 -3.34 -21.73 -9.10
C ASN A 133 -2.10 -22.40 -9.72
N ALA A 134 -0.93 -21.75 -9.67
CA ALA A 134 0.23 -22.16 -10.47
C ALA A 134 0.80 -23.54 -10.06
N GLU A 135 0.79 -23.85 -8.76
CA GLU A 135 1.27 -25.14 -8.23
C GLU A 135 0.22 -25.79 -7.33
N SER A 136 -0.41 -24.98 -6.49
CA SER A 136 -1.46 -25.40 -5.56
C SER A 136 -2.37 -24.20 -5.32
N TYR A 137 -3.64 -24.46 -5.01
CA TYR A 137 -4.60 -23.37 -4.81
C TYR A 137 -4.20 -22.57 -3.57
N ARG A 138 -4.04 -21.25 -3.73
CA ARG A 138 -3.80 -20.32 -2.64
C ARG A 138 -4.62 -19.08 -2.86
N SER A 139 -5.28 -18.60 -1.81
CA SER A 139 -5.89 -17.28 -1.80
C SER A 139 -5.58 -16.56 -0.49
N LEU A 140 -5.44 -15.25 -0.59
CA LEU A 140 -5.36 -14.37 0.56
C LEU A 140 -6.16 -13.12 0.27
N GLU A 141 -6.99 -12.71 1.21
CA GLU A 141 -7.78 -11.49 1.16
C GLU A 141 -7.58 -10.70 2.45
N PHE A 142 -7.06 -9.49 2.33
CA PHE A 142 -6.87 -8.51 3.39
C PHE A 142 -7.99 -7.47 3.27
N LYS A 143 -8.71 -7.24 4.36
CA LYS A 143 -9.78 -6.24 4.47
C LYS A 143 -9.50 -5.32 5.63
N TYR A 144 -9.71 -4.03 5.43
CA TYR A 144 -9.61 -3.05 6.49
C TYR A 144 -10.76 -2.03 6.37
N GLY A 145 -11.59 -1.96 7.41
CA GLY A 145 -12.67 -0.98 7.53
C GLY A 145 -12.21 0.26 8.30
N PHE A 146 -12.36 1.46 7.71
CA PHE A 146 -11.97 2.71 8.39
C PHE A 146 -13.00 3.17 9.45
N ASN A 147 -14.18 2.54 9.51
CA ASN A 147 -15.32 2.94 10.34
C ASN A 147 -15.76 1.90 11.40
N SER A 148 -15.21 0.67 11.38
CA SER A 148 -15.47 -0.38 12.37
C SER A 148 -14.21 -0.65 13.19
N THR A 149 -14.09 -0.03 14.37
CA THR A 149 -13.06 -0.33 15.40
C THR A 149 -11.67 -0.72 14.88
N TYR A 150 -11.20 -0.13 13.78
CA TYR A 150 -9.90 -0.40 13.15
C TYR A 150 -9.47 -1.87 13.08
N ASP A 151 -10.44 -2.75 12.82
CA ASP A 151 -10.18 -4.18 12.69
C ASP A 151 -9.77 -4.49 11.25
N ILE A 152 -8.66 -5.20 11.12
CA ILE A 152 -8.21 -5.86 9.90
C ILE A 152 -8.71 -7.30 9.95
N GLN A 153 -9.26 -7.77 8.85
CA GLN A 153 -9.55 -9.19 8.62
C GLN A 153 -8.67 -9.71 7.50
N VAL A 154 -8.01 -10.85 7.74
CA VAL A 154 -7.23 -11.59 6.74
C VAL A 154 -7.83 -12.98 6.61
N ASP A 155 -8.41 -13.25 5.44
CA ASP A 155 -8.91 -14.58 5.06
C ASP A 155 -7.85 -15.25 4.17
N ALA A 156 -7.28 -16.35 4.65
CA ALA A 156 -6.25 -17.11 3.94
C ALA A 156 -6.71 -18.53 3.68
N GLU A 157 -6.40 -19.05 2.49
CA GLU A 157 -6.70 -20.42 2.10
C GLU A 157 -5.53 -21.04 1.33
N LYS A 158 -5.24 -22.30 1.62
CA LYS A 158 -4.31 -23.12 0.85
C LYS A 158 -4.82 -24.55 0.81
N ASP A 159 -4.95 -25.10 -0.39
CA ASP A 159 -5.32 -26.51 -0.62
C ASP A 159 -6.56 -26.95 0.18
N GLY A 160 -7.57 -26.06 0.28
CA GLY A 160 -8.82 -26.28 1.01
C GLY A 160 -8.77 -26.01 2.52
N VAL A 161 -7.59 -25.75 3.09
CA VAL A 161 -7.45 -25.34 4.50
C VAL A 161 -7.61 -23.83 4.60
N LYS A 162 -8.60 -23.37 5.37
CA LYS A 162 -8.93 -21.95 5.55
C LYS A 162 -8.54 -21.46 6.94
N SER A 163 -8.20 -20.18 7.03
CA SER A 163 -7.91 -19.49 8.28
C SER A 163 -8.33 -18.03 8.17
N THR A 164 -9.10 -17.56 9.15
CA THR A 164 -9.42 -16.14 9.30
C THR A 164 -8.65 -15.57 10.50
N CYS A 165 -7.93 -14.49 10.26
CA CYS A 165 -7.12 -13.77 11.22
C CYS A 165 -7.67 -12.35 11.38
N THR A 166 -7.93 -11.92 12.61
CA THR A 166 -8.36 -10.56 12.91
C THR A 166 -7.31 -9.84 13.76
N ALA A 167 -7.12 -8.55 13.50
CA ALA A 167 -6.17 -7.72 14.22
C ALA A 167 -6.72 -6.31 14.38
N THR A 168 -6.40 -5.65 15.49
CA THR A 168 -6.79 -4.26 15.74
C THR A 168 -5.54 -3.37 15.68
N ILE A 169 -5.64 -2.22 14.99
CA ILE A 169 -4.51 -1.28 14.77
C ILE A 169 -4.83 0.18 15.07
#